data_AF-A0A6N9P323-F1
#
_entry.id   AF-A0A6N9P323-F1
#
_cell.length_a   1.000
_cell.length_b   1.000
_cell.length_c   1.000
_cell.angle_alpha   90.00
_cell.angle_beta   90.00
_cell.angle_gamma   90.00
#
_symmetry.space_group_name_H-M   'P 1'
#
loop_
_entity.id
_entity.type
_entity.pdbx_description
1 polymer ?
#
loop_
_entity_poly.entity_id
_entity_poly.type
_entity_poly.pdbx_seq_one_letter_code
_entity_poly.pdbx_strand_id
1 'polypeptide(L)'
;MELQIIKKQEELPAFDREAIQIKYFMEQKRPFREFSEGDIPEHIIAELLEQLPYSADVILSLNPYGEDDWMEVLCDGEWLALGYSSNGGKDNYYSYNPDFEGSEEYCPLRSGGQTPIERYLALKDIRTGIKAVEYFIRAGKLYPGIDWAKQL
;
A
#
# COMPACT_ATOMS: atom_id res chain seq x y z
N MET A 1 -11.10 15.67 5.41
CA MET A 1 -9.65 15.53 5.60
C MET A 1 -8.96 16.55 4.70
N GLU A 2 -7.99 17.30 5.22
CA GLU A 2 -7.15 18.17 4.36
C GLU A 2 -5.98 17.36 3.81
N LEU A 3 -5.67 17.55 2.53
CA LEU A 3 -4.70 16.74 1.80
C LEU A 3 -3.69 17.62 1.04
N GLN A 4 -2.42 17.25 1.10
CA GLN A 4 -1.37 17.72 0.22
C GLN A 4 -1.04 16.63 -0.80
N ILE A 5 -1.19 16.96 -2.09
CA ILE A 5 -0.90 16.01 -3.18
C ILE A 5 0.59 16.06 -3.54
N ILE A 6 1.24 14.89 -3.49
CA ILE A 6 2.60 14.63 -3.94
C ILE A 6 2.49 13.99 -5.32
N LYS A 7 2.91 14.71 -6.35
CA LYS A 7 2.81 14.25 -7.74
C LYS A 7 3.83 13.16 -8.05
N LYS A 8 3.43 12.21 -8.88
CA LYS A 8 4.30 11.19 -9.44
C LYS A 8 5.47 11.80 -10.22
N GLN A 9 6.56 11.07 -10.28
CA GLN A 9 7.78 11.43 -10.98
C GLN A 9 7.91 10.63 -12.28
N GLU A 10 8.47 11.25 -13.32
CA GLU A 10 8.75 10.58 -14.60
C GLU A 10 9.96 9.65 -14.49
N GLU A 11 11.00 10.09 -13.77
CA GLU A 11 12.19 9.31 -13.50
C GLU A 11 12.01 8.51 -12.20
N LEU A 12 12.06 7.19 -12.32
CA LEU A 12 11.89 6.29 -11.18
C LEU A 12 13.27 5.85 -10.66
N PRO A 13 13.52 5.94 -9.35
CA PRO A 13 14.76 5.45 -8.77
C PRO A 13 14.86 3.94 -8.96
N ALA A 14 16.06 3.47 -9.29
CA ALA A 14 16.37 2.05 -9.23
C ALA A 14 16.30 1.58 -7.77
N PHE A 15 15.87 0.34 -7.58
CA PHE A 15 15.84 -0.33 -6.29
C PHE A 15 16.29 -1.77 -6.45
N ASP A 16 16.85 -2.32 -5.38
CA ASP A 16 17.25 -3.72 -5.33
C ASP A 16 15.99 -4.60 -5.26
N ARG A 17 15.83 -5.49 -6.25
CA ARG A 17 14.66 -6.38 -6.35
C ARG A 17 14.78 -7.62 -5.48
N GLU A 18 15.96 -7.90 -4.93
CA GLU A 18 16.19 -9.04 -4.04
C GLU A 18 16.10 -8.63 -2.57
N ALA A 19 16.24 -7.33 -2.27
CA ALA A 19 16.11 -6.82 -0.91
C ALA A 19 14.69 -6.97 -0.37
N ILE A 20 14.54 -7.20 0.94
CA ILE A 20 13.24 -7.14 1.64
C ILE A 20 13.44 -6.20 2.83
N GLN A 21 12.78 -5.04 2.80
CA GLN A 21 12.90 -3.97 3.82
C GLN A 21 11.80 -4.04 4.87
N ILE A 22 10.64 -4.60 4.51
CA ILE A 22 9.59 -4.86 5.48
C ILE A 22 10.07 -5.90 6.50
N LYS A 23 9.66 -5.71 7.75
CA LYS A 23 9.97 -6.57 8.89
C LYS A 23 8.74 -7.27 9.44
N TYR A 24 7.57 -6.91 8.93
CA TYR A 24 6.30 -7.48 9.30
C TYR A 24 5.39 -7.60 8.08
N PHE A 25 4.69 -8.72 7.98
CA PHE A 25 3.66 -9.01 7.00
C PHE A 25 2.50 -9.69 7.72
N MET A 26 1.26 -9.25 7.45
CA MET A 26 0.06 -9.92 7.94
C MET A 26 -1.05 -9.90 6.87
N GLU A 27 -1.63 -11.07 6.60
CA GLU A 27 -2.91 -11.16 5.88
C GLU A 27 -4.08 -10.92 6.83
N GLN A 28 -4.98 -10.01 6.46
CA GLN A 28 -6.22 -9.75 7.20
C GLN A 28 -7.39 -10.64 6.76
N LYS A 29 -7.23 -11.37 5.66
CA LYS A 29 -8.19 -12.38 5.20
C LYS A 29 -7.69 -13.79 5.52
N ARG A 30 -8.62 -14.72 5.72
CA ARG A 30 -8.28 -16.14 5.96
C ARG A 30 -7.69 -16.78 4.70
N PRO A 31 -6.70 -17.69 4.82
CA PRO A 31 -6.03 -18.07 6.07
C PRO A 31 -5.14 -16.93 6.61
N PHE A 32 -5.21 -16.66 7.91
CA PHE A 32 -4.38 -15.61 8.52
C PHE A 32 -2.92 -16.08 8.54
N ARG A 33 -2.07 -15.44 7.74
CA ARG A 33 -0.62 -15.62 7.76
C ARG A 33 0.03 -14.36 8.30
N GLU A 34 0.94 -14.53 9.24
CA GLU A 34 1.67 -13.45 9.90
C GLU A 34 3.14 -13.84 9.98
N PHE A 35 4.02 -12.92 9.58
CA PHE A 35 5.46 -13.07 9.62
C PHE A 35 6.05 -11.80 10.23
N SER A 36 6.92 -11.95 11.23
CA SER A 36 7.65 -10.86 11.88
C SER A 36 9.11 -11.26 12.07
N GLU A 37 10.00 -10.27 12.05
CA GLU A 37 11.46 -10.40 12.26
C GLU A 37 12.20 -11.46 11.41
N GLY A 38 13.19 -10.99 10.66
CA GLY A 38 14.39 -11.78 10.39
C GLY A 38 14.37 -12.74 9.22
N ASP A 39 13.22 -13.14 8.65
CA ASP A 39 13.15 -13.73 7.29
C ASP A 39 11.69 -13.82 6.81
N ILE A 40 11.12 -12.72 6.30
CA ILE A 40 9.93 -12.81 5.44
C ILE A 40 10.38 -13.52 4.16
N PRO A 41 9.90 -14.74 3.85
CA PRO A 41 10.43 -15.49 2.73
C PRO A 41 10.08 -14.84 1.40
N GLU A 42 11.02 -14.85 0.46
CA GLU A 42 10.81 -14.32 -0.90
C GLU A 42 9.57 -14.92 -1.59
N HIS A 43 9.26 -16.21 -1.35
CA HIS A 43 8.05 -16.83 -1.92
C HIS A 43 6.74 -16.22 -1.39
N ILE A 44 6.70 -15.71 -0.16
CA ILE A 44 5.53 -15.00 0.38
C ILE A 44 5.33 -13.67 -0.34
N ILE A 45 6.43 -12.97 -0.65
CA ILE A 45 6.37 -11.74 -1.45
C ILE A 45 5.89 -12.05 -2.87
N ALA A 46 6.44 -13.07 -3.52
CA ALA A 46 6.02 -13.49 -4.85
C ALA A 46 4.53 -13.86 -4.88
N GLU A 47 4.06 -14.63 -3.91
CA GLU A 47 2.64 -14.99 -3.78
C GLU A 47 1.74 -13.76 -3.61
N LEU A 48 2.12 -12.79 -2.75
CA LEU A 48 1.36 -11.54 -2.62
C LEU A 48 1.28 -10.81 -3.95
N LEU A 49 2.41 -10.64 -4.65
CA LEU A 49 2.45 -9.90 -5.93
C LEU A 49 1.65 -10.61 -7.03
N GLU A 50 1.59 -11.94 -7.03
CA GLU A 50 0.75 -12.73 -7.93
C GLU A 50 -0.74 -12.65 -7.59
N GLN A 51 -1.09 -12.49 -6.32
CA GLN A 51 -2.48 -12.41 -5.84
C GLN A 51 -3.08 -11.01 -5.97
N LEU A 52 -2.27 -9.95 -5.83
CA LEU A 52 -2.72 -8.55 -5.89
C LEU A 52 -3.60 -8.20 -7.10
N PRO A 53 -3.37 -8.70 -8.33
CA PRO A 53 -4.27 -8.46 -9.46
C PRO A 53 -5.73 -8.91 -9.24
N TYR A 54 -5.98 -9.78 -8.26
CA TYR A 54 -7.29 -10.40 -8.02
C TYR A 54 -7.88 -9.98 -6.67
N SER A 55 -7.09 -10.02 -5.59
CA SER A 55 -7.53 -9.62 -4.26
C SER A 55 -6.33 -9.54 -3.33
N ALA A 56 -6.33 -8.55 -2.44
CA ALA A 56 -5.42 -8.47 -1.31
C ALA A 56 -6.08 -7.74 -0.14
N ASP A 57 -5.65 -8.09 1.05
CA ASP A 57 -6.00 -7.40 2.29
C ASP A 57 -4.88 -7.70 3.28
N VAL A 58 -3.82 -6.88 3.24
CA VAL A 58 -2.58 -7.13 3.96
C VAL A 58 -2.02 -5.88 4.63
N ILE A 59 -1.29 -6.09 5.71
CA ILE A 59 -0.46 -5.08 6.39
C ILE A 59 1.00 -5.44 6.17
N LEU A 60 1.77 -4.45 5.74
CA LEU A 60 3.21 -4.53 5.55
C LEU A 60 3.85 -3.47 6.45
N SER A 61 4.80 -3.79 7.32
CA SER A 61 5.46 -2.77 8.17
C SER A 61 6.97 -2.84 8.11
N LEU A 62 7.60 -1.68 8.24
CA LEU A 62 9.05 -1.52 8.44
C LEU A 62 9.46 -1.73 9.91
N ASN A 63 8.47 -1.77 10.80
CA ASN A 63 8.61 -2.14 12.20
C ASN A 63 8.34 -3.64 12.37
N PRO A 64 9.17 -4.38 13.12
CA PRO A 64 8.99 -5.81 13.34
C PRO A 64 7.69 -6.19 14.07
N TYR A 65 7.08 -5.27 14.81
CA TYR A 65 5.86 -5.52 15.59
C TYR A 65 4.57 -5.18 14.83
N GLY A 66 4.68 -4.73 13.57
CA GLY A 66 3.52 -4.25 12.80
C GLY A 66 2.96 -2.91 13.32
N GLU A 67 3.56 -2.36 14.37
CA GLU A 67 3.20 -1.08 14.98
C GLU A 67 4.00 0.04 14.35
N ASP A 68 3.36 1.16 14.04
CA ASP A 68 4.00 2.31 13.40
C ASP A 68 4.66 1.96 12.04
N ASP A 69 4.80 2.94 11.13
CA ASP A 69 5.49 2.74 9.84
C ASP A 69 4.95 1.56 8.99
N TRP A 70 3.62 1.44 8.91
CA TRP A 70 2.91 0.35 8.23
C TRP A 70 2.09 0.82 7.03
N MET A 71 2.02 -0.03 6.01
CA MET A 71 1.19 0.12 4.81
C MET A 71 0.07 -0.92 4.80
N GLU A 72 -1.16 -0.47 4.75
CA GLU A 72 -2.32 -1.28 4.40
C GLU A 72 -2.46 -1.32 2.87
N VAL A 73 -2.65 -2.54 2.37
CA VAL A 73 -2.83 -2.83 0.94
C VAL A 73 -4.15 -3.56 0.78
N LEU A 74 -5.09 -2.89 0.12
CA LEU A 74 -6.42 -3.44 -0.18
C LEU A 74 -6.59 -3.53 -1.68
N CYS A 75 -7.03 -4.68 -2.17
CA CYS A 75 -7.37 -4.86 -3.56
C CYS A 75 -8.56 -5.83 -3.71
N ASP A 76 -9.44 -5.56 -4.66
CA ASP A 76 -10.56 -6.44 -5.06
C ASP A 76 -10.49 -6.85 -6.55
N GLY A 77 -9.35 -6.58 -7.20
CA GLY A 77 -9.11 -6.83 -8.62
C GLY A 77 -9.61 -5.73 -9.55
N GLU A 78 -10.41 -4.79 -9.04
CA GLU A 78 -10.90 -3.63 -9.78
C GLU A 78 -10.34 -2.30 -9.25
N TRP A 79 -10.17 -2.23 -7.93
CA TRP A 79 -9.64 -1.11 -7.18
C TRP A 79 -8.49 -1.57 -6.29
N LEU A 80 -7.49 -0.70 -6.12
CA LEU A 80 -6.40 -0.90 -5.20
C LEU A 80 -6.19 0.35 -4.37
N ALA A 81 -6.27 0.23 -3.04
CA ALA A 81 -6.02 1.32 -2.11
C ALA A 81 -4.77 1.03 -1.28
N LEU A 82 -3.90 2.04 -1.14
CA LEU A 82 -2.72 2.00 -0.29
C LEU A 82 -2.85 3.08 0.77
N GLY A 83 -2.73 2.71 2.04
CA GLY A 83 -2.63 3.63 3.17
C GLY A 83 -1.34 3.40 3.91
N TYR A 84 -0.43 4.38 3.96
CA TYR A 84 0.85 4.28 4.65
C TYR A 84 0.88 5.26 5.82
N SER A 85 0.98 4.73 7.03
CA SER A 85 1.20 5.49 8.24
C SER A 85 2.69 5.46 8.58
N SER A 86 3.29 6.62 8.87
CA SER A 86 4.72 6.73 9.14
C SER A 86 5.06 7.73 10.24
N ASN A 87 6.33 7.76 10.66
CA ASN A 87 6.85 8.65 11.71
C ASN A 87 6.09 8.45 13.03
N GLY A 88 5.88 7.19 13.43
CA GLY A 88 5.09 6.86 14.61
C GLY A 88 3.61 7.25 14.49
N GLY A 89 3.04 7.09 13.28
CA GLY A 89 1.64 7.40 12.99
C GLY A 89 1.31 8.88 12.73
N LYS A 90 2.32 9.76 12.75
CA LYS A 90 2.14 11.21 12.59
C LYS A 90 1.91 11.64 11.15
N ASP A 91 2.49 10.92 10.21
CA ASP A 91 2.40 11.23 8.79
C ASP A 91 1.64 10.11 8.08
N ASN A 92 0.46 10.42 7.53
CA ASN A 92 -0.37 9.46 6.81
C ASN A 92 -0.42 9.81 5.33
N TYR A 93 -0.25 8.79 4.49
CA TYR A 93 -0.22 8.90 3.03
C TYR A 93 -1.19 7.91 2.43
N TYR A 94 -1.83 8.30 1.35
CA TYR A 94 -2.79 7.48 0.62
C TYR A 94 -2.44 7.47 -0.85
N SER A 95 -2.64 6.34 -1.53
CA SER A 95 -2.64 6.34 -3.00
C SER A 95 -3.64 7.37 -3.50
N TYR A 96 -3.30 8.12 -4.56
CA TYR A 96 -4.17 9.17 -5.06
C TYR A 96 -4.51 8.99 -6.53
N ASN A 97 -5.78 9.15 -6.85
CA ASN A 97 -6.30 9.05 -8.20
C ASN A 97 -6.94 10.39 -8.62
N PRO A 98 -6.22 11.20 -9.44
CA PRO A 98 -6.69 12.52 -9.85
C PRO A 98 -7.96 12.48 -10.70
N ASP A 99 -8.28 11.35 -11.35
CA ASP A 99 -9.49 11.22 -12.18
C ASP A 99 -10.78 11.30 -11.35
N PHE A 100 -10.69 11.10 -10.04
CA PHE A 100 -11.81 11.18 -9.10
C PHE A 100 -11.68 12.38 -8.14
N GLU A 101 -10.78 13.33 -8.40
CA GLU A 101 -10.63 14.53 -7.57
C GLU A 101 -11.96 15.28 -7.40
N GLY A 102 -12.30 15.61 -6.15
CA GLY A 102 -13.56 16.27 -5.81
C GLY A 102 -14.80 15.35 -5.82
N SER A 103 -14.65 14.06 -6.12
CA SER A 103 -15.73 13.09 -6.02
C SER A 103 -16.05 12.77 -4.55
N GLU A 104 -17.34 12.73 -4.21
CA GLU A 104 -17.85 12.26 -2.92
C GLU A 104 -18.16 10.74 -2.94
N GLU A 105 -17.84 10.05 -4.03
CA GLU A 105 -18.12 8.62 -4.19
C GLU A 105 -17.06 7.74 -3.54
N TYR A 106 -17.52 6.61 -3.00
CA TYR A 106 -16.66 5.58 -2.41
C TYR A 106 -16.39 4.46 -3.40
N CYS A 107 -15.22 3.83 -3.29
CA CYS A 107 -14.95 2.55 -3.91
C CYS A 107 -15.48 1.39 -3.03
N PRO A 108 -15.55 0.15 -3.53
CA PRO A 108 -16.04 -0.99 -2.76
C PRO A 108 -15.14 -1.42 -1.59
N LEU A 109 -13.87 -0.99 -1.59
CA LEU A 109 -12.88 -1.34 -0.57
C LEU A 109 -13.23 -0.71 0.79
N ARG A 110 -12.83 -1.40 1.87
CA ARG A 110 -13.00 -0.92 3.25
C ARG A 110 -11.73 -1.13 4.07
N SER A 111 -11.18 -0.04 4.60
CA SER A 111 -10.05 -0.09 5.54
C SER A 111 -10.48 -0.74 6.86
N GLY A 112 -9.66 -1.67 7.36
CA GLY A 112 -9.99 -2.53 8.51
C GLY A 112 -11.34 -3.25 8.38
N GLY A 113 -11.83 -3.46 7.14
CA GLY A 113 -13.14 -4.05 6.84
C GLY A 113 -14.36 -3.17 7.17
N GLN A 114 -14.16 -1.94 7.65
CA GLN A 114 -15.24 -1.09 8.17
C GLN A 114 -15.32 0.26 7.46
N THR A 115 -14.20 0.97 7.35
CA THR A 115 -14.16 2.35 6.90
C THR A 115 -14.22 2.42 5.37
N PRO A 116 -15.24 3.05 4.77
CA PRO A 116 -15.30 3.26 3.32
C PRO A 116 -14.08 4.05 2.82
N ILE A 117 -13.62 3.75 1.60
CA ILE A 117 -12.51 4.46 0.97
C ILE A 117 -13.04 5.29 -0.19
N GLU A 118 -12.79 6.60 -0.18
CA GLU A 118 -13.14 7.51 -1.27
C GLU A 118 -12.40 7.13 -2.57
N ARG A 119 -13.05 7.28 -3.72
CA ARG A 119 -12.45 6.87 -5.01
C ARG A 119 -11.16 7.59 -5.35
N TYR A 120 -11.01 8.85 -4.95
CA TYR A 120 -9.76 9.59 -5.15
C TYR A 120 -8.60 9.07 -4.30
N LEU A 121 -8.86 8.20 -3.32
CA LEU A 121 -7.84 7.52 -2.51
C LEU A 121 -7.53 6.09 -3.00
N ALA A 122 -8.12 5.66 -4.12
CA ALA A 122 -7.94 4.31 -4.68
C ALA A 122 -7.60 4.35 -6.17
N LEU A 123 -6.68 3.47 -6.57
CA LEU A 123 -6.19 3.35 -7.94
C LEU A 123 -7.06 2.41 -8.77
N LYS A 124 -7.27 2.78 -10.03
CA LYS A 124 -7.80 1.90 -11.09
C LYS A 124 -6.69 1.17 -11.85
N ASP A 125 -5.50 1.75 -11.92
CA ASP A 125 -4.34 1.10 -12.52
C ASP A 125 -3.69 0.15 -11.50
N ILE A 126 -4.25 -1.05 -11.41
CA ILE A 126 -3.78 -2.11 -10.51
C ILE A 126 -2.32 -2.46 -10.79
N ARG A 127 -1.88 -2.45 -12.06
CA ARG A 127 -0.51 -2.81 -12.42
C ARG A 127 0.50 -1.82 -11.85
N THR A 128 0.19 -0.52 -11.89
CA THR A 128 1.04 0.50 -11.28
C THR A 128 0.94 0.46 -9.75
N GLY A 129 -0.22 0.14 -9.19
CA GLY A 129 -0.39 -0.12 -7.75
C GLY A 129 0.47 -1.28 -7.24
N ILE A 130 0.57 -2.38 -7.99
CA ILE A 130 1.43 -3.52 -7.65
C ILE A 130 2.90 -3.11 -7.60
N LYS A 131 3.37 -2.28 -8.55
CA LYS A 131 4.73 -1.73 -8.50
C LYS A 131 4.95 -0.88 -7.25
N ALA A 132 3.91 -0.18 -6.77
CA ALA A 132 4.01 0.60 -5.55
C ALA A 132 4.16 -0.28 -4.31
N VAL A 133 3.41 -1.38 -4.24
CA VAL A 133 3.53 -2.38 -3.17
C VAL A 133 4.90 -3.04 -3.20
N GLU A 134 5.35 -3.52 -4.36
CA GLU A 134 6.69 -4.10 -4.53
C GLU A 134 7.77 -3.10 -4.11
N TYR A 135 7.70 -1.86 -4.59
CA TYR A 135 8.68 -0.85 -4.21
C TYR A 135 8.70 -0.58 -2.70
N PHE A 136 7.55 -0.57 -2.02
CA PHE A 136 7.51 -0.44 -0.56
C PHE A 136 8.21 -1.63 0.12
N ILE A 137 7.94 -2.85 -0.33
CA ILE A 137 8.58 -4.08 0.19
C ILE A 137 10.10 -4.02 0.00
N ARG A 138 10.56 -3.59 -1.18
CA ARG A 138 11.96 -3.66 -1.60
C ARG A 138 12.81 -2.46 -1.15
N ALA A 139 12.21 -1.28 -1.05
CA ALA A 139 12.91 -0.02 -0.77
C ALA A 139 12.50 0.64 0.56
N GLY A 140 11.41 0.19 1.19
CA GLY A 140 10.89 0.74 2.44
C GLY A 140 10.41 2.19 2.32
N LYS A 141 9.94 2.60 1.14
CA LYS A 141 9.60 3.99 0.81
C LYS A 141 8.34 4.04 -0.06
N LEU A 142 7.70 5.21 -0.10
CA LEU A 142 6.63 5.48 -1.05
C LEU A 142 7.15 5.41 -2.49
N TYR A 143 6.41 4.72 -3.35
CA TYR A 143 6.76 4.60 -4.76
C TYR A 143 6.49 5.91 -5.51
N PRO A 144 7.51 6.51 -6.14
CA PRO A 144 7.35 7.81 -6.78
C PRO A 144 6.58 7.76 -8.10
N GLY A 145 6.23 6.57 -8.61
CA GLY A 145 5.51 6.43 -9.89
C GLY A 145 3.99 6.59 -9.81
N ILE A 146 3.43 6.91 -8.64
CA ILE A 146 2.02 7.27 -8.46
C ILE A 146 1.89 8.60 -7.71
N ASP A 147 0.74 9.24 -7.86
CA ASP A 147 0.39 10.36 -7.01
C ASP A 147 0.06 9.84 -5.60
N TRP A 148 0.50 10.55 -4.58
CA TRP A 148 0.16 10.29 -3.18
C TRP A 148 -0.56 11.49 -2.58
N ALA A 149 -1.51 11.24 -1.70
CA ALA A 149 -2.14 12.26 -0.88
C ALA A 149 -1.60 12.15 0.55
N LYS A 150 -0.92 13.18 1.03
CA LYS A 150 -0.49 13.29 2.43
C LYS A 150 -1.57 14.00 3.24
N GLN A 151 -1.98 13.42 4.35
CA GLN A 151 -2.85 14.08 5.33
C GLN A 151 -2.10 15.18 6.07
N LEU A 152 -2.73 16.36 6.19
CA LEU A 152 -2.20 17.52 6.93
C LEU A 152 -2.67 17.55 8.38
#